data_AF-A0A3D1YW04-F1
#
_entry.id   AF-A0A3D1YW04-F1
#
_cell.length_a   1.000
_cell.length_b   1.000
_cell.length_c   1.000
_cell.angle_alpha   90.00
_cell.angle_beta   90.00
_cell.angle_gamma   90.00
#
_symmetry.space_group_name_H-M   'P 1'
#
loop_
_entity.id
_entity.type
_entity.pdbx_description
1 polymer ?
#
loop_
_entity_poly.entity_id
_entity_poly.type
_entity_poly.pdbx_seq_one_letter_code
_entity_poly.pdbx_strand_id
1 'polypeptide(L)' 'MDLKIESKEVEGVGVIVLEGEVDVYTAPKLKSRLIDIVDEGKYN' A
#
# COMPACT_ATOMS: atom_id res chain seq x y z
N MET A 1 3.76 -7.54 -15.78
CA MET A 1 3.73 -6.38 -14.88
C MET A 1 2.48 -6.53 -14.01
N ASP A 2 2.54 -7.42 -13.02
CA ASP A 2 1.45 -7.60 -12.07
C ASP A 2 1.98 -7.18 -10.70
N LEU A 3 1.53 -6.01 -10.23
CA LEU A 3 1.76 -5.59 -8.84
C LEU A 3 0.51 -5.93 -8.04
N LYS A 4 0.63 -6.94 -7.19
CA LYS A 4 -0.37 -7.24 -6.16
C LYS A 4 -0.08 -6.36 -4.95
N ILE A 5 -1.15 -5.75 -4.43
CA ILE A 5 -1.09 -4.87 -3.28
C ILE A 5 -2.15 -5.36 -2.32
N GLU A 6 -1.71 -5.83 -1.16
CA GLU A 6 -2.57 -6.18 -0.04
C GLU A 6 -2.31 -5.24 1.12
N SER A 7 -3.32 -5.04 1.96
CA SER A 7 -3.21 -4.25 3.17
C SER A 7 -3.69 -5.05 4.34
N LYS A 8 -2.92 -5.00 5.43
CA LYS A 8 -3.32 -5.53 6.72
C LYS A 8 -2.99 -4.51 7.80
N GLU A 9 -3.65 -4.63 8.93
CA GLU A 9 -3.33 -3.85 10.11
C GLU A 9 -2.59 -4.74 11.10
N VAL A 10 -1.49 -4.23 11.66
CA VAL A 10 -0.71 -4.91 12.67
C VAL A 10 -0.45 -3.91 13.78
N GLU A 11 -1.01 -4.17 14.97
CA GLU A 11 -0.81 -3.31 16.15
C GLU A 11 -1.20 -1.84 15.93
N GLY A 12 -2.25 -1.59 15.14
CA GLY A 12 -2.71 -0.23 14.81
C GLY A 12 -1.89 0.46 13.71
N VAL A 13 -0.90 -0.22 13.15
CA VAL A 13 -0.09 0.25 12.02
C VAL A 13 -0.58 -0.39 10.73
N GLY A 14 -0.83 0.43 9.71
CA GLY A 14 -1.17 -0.03 8.38
C GLY A 14 0.06 -0.61 7.66
N VAL A 15 0.01 -1.88 7.31
CA VAL A 15 1.08 -2.59 6.58
C VAL A 15 0.60 -2.90 5.17
N ILE A 16 1.34 -2.39 4.18
CA ILE A 16 1.15 -2.75 2.77
C ILE A 16 2.09 -3.89 2.42
N VAL A 17 1.54 -4.98 1.89
CA VAL A 17 2.29 -6.11 1.35
C VAL A 17 2.29 -6.01 -0.17
N LEU A 18 3.48 -6.04 -0.76
CA LEU A 18 3.67 -5.96 -2.21
C LEU A 18 4.25 -7.27 -2.72
N GLU A 19 3.70 -7.76 -3.82
CA GLU A 19 4.22 -8.92 -4.56
C GLU A 19 4.29 -8.55 -6.04
N GLY A 20 5.46 -8.74 -6.64
CA GLY A 20 5.75 -8.36 -8.03
C GLY A 20 6.76 -7.22 -8.13
N GLU A 21 6.55 -6.33 -9.10
CA GLU A 21 7.48 -5.26 -9.46
C GLU A 21 6.81 -3.88 -9.31
N VAL A 22 7.55 -2.93 -8.74
CA VAL A 22 7.15 -1.52 -8.68
C VAL A 22 7.91 -0.75 -9.75
N ASP A 23 7.18 -0.19 -10.68
CA ASP A 23 7.66 0.57 -11.83
C ASP A 23 6.79 1.82 -12.07
N VAL A 24 7.07 2.58 -13.12
CA VAL A 24 6.33 3.80 -13.47
C VAL A 24 4.83 3.57 -13.70
N TYR A 25 4.43 2.37 -14.13
CA TYR A 25 3.05 2.04 -14.45
C TYR A 25 2.26 1.55 -13.23
N THR A 26 2.95 0.93 -12.26
CA THR A 26 2.36 0.36 -11.04
C THR A 26 2.47 1.31 -9.84
N ALA A 27 3.41 2.26 -9.85
CA ALA A 27 3.60 3.27 -8.82
C ALA A 27 2.35 4.12 -8.52
N PRO A 28 1.51 4.53 -9.49
CA PRO A 28 0.27 5.24 -9.19
C PRO A 28 -0.68 4.45 -8.28
N LYS A 29 -0.78 3.13 -8.48
CA LYS A 29 -1.65 2.25 -7.68
C LYS A 29 -1.13 2.12 -6.24
N LEU A 30 0.18 1.99 -6.07
CA LEU A 30 0.83 1.99 -4.75
C LEU A 30 0.60 3.32 -4.02
N LYS A 31 0.76 4.45 -4.72
CA LYS A 31 0.53 5.78 -4.16
C LYS A 31 -0.90 5.94 -3.64
N SER A 32 -1.91 5.52 -4.40
CA SER A 32 -3.29 5.57 -3.95
C SER A 32 -3.50 4.80 -2.65
N ARG A 33 -2.95 3.58 -2.53
CA ARG A 33 -3.11 2.79 -1.30
C ARG A 33 -2.40 3.40 -0.10
N LEU A 34 -1.25 4.03 -0.30
CA LEU A 34 -0.55 4.75 0.76
C LEU A 34 -1.37 5.94 1.27
N ILE A 35 -2.01 6.69 0.37
CA ILE A 35 -2.89 7.80 0.75
C ILE A 35 -4.07 7.28 1.59
N ASP A 36 -4.74 6.22 1.14
CA ASP A 36 -5.86 5.63 1.89
C ASP A 36 -5.49 5.26 3.33
N ILE A 37 -4.32 4.62 3.53
CA ILE A 37 -3.86 4.20 4.87
C ILE A 37 -3.57 5.42 5.78
N VAL A 38 -3.03 6.50 5.20
CA VAL A 38 -2.80 7.75 5.93
C VAL A 38 -4.13 8.41 6.29
N ASP A 39 -5.08 8.47 5.36
CA ASP A 39 -6.42 9.02 5.61
C ASP A 39 -7.21 8.20 6.64
N GLU A 40 -7.00 6.87 6.68
CA GLU A 40 -7.53 5.97 7.71
C GLU A 40 -6.88 6.17 9.10
N GLY A 41 -5.84 7.01 9.22
CA GLY A 41 -5.17 7.30 10.49
C GLY A 41 -4.24 6.19 10.98
N LYS A 42 -3.87 5.23 10.12
CA LYS A 42 -3.16 3.99 10.48
C LYS A 42 -1.65 4.13 10.36
N TYR A 43 -1.06 5.14 10.99
CA TYR A 43 0.38 5.46 10.90
C TYR A 43 1.04 5.82 12.24
N ASN A 44 0.45 5.37 13.36
CA ASN A 44 0.98 5.62 14.73
C ASN A 44 2.46 5.26 14.90
#